data_AF-A0A484AXU1-F1
#
_entry.id   AF-A0A484AXU1-F1
#
_cell.length_a   1.000
_cell.length_b   1.000
_cell.length_c   1.000
_cell.angle_alpha   90.00
_cell.angle_beta   90.00
_cell.angle_gamma   90.00
#
_symmetry.space_group_name_H-M   'P 1'
#
loop_
_entity.id
_entity.type
_entity.pdbx_description
1 polymer ?
#
loop_
_entity_poly.entity_id
_entity_poly.type
_entity_poly.pdbx_seq_one_letter_code
_entity_poly.pdbx_strand_id
1 'polypeptide(L)'
;MSLSVPLLIAVACIVVALAGLSWLPLLAWLRRRRRTYELAAQLPGPRDLPVLGHFHMFFGLEPWQVPQLIAQLAEQYDGTFKLKMGSNFSLMMFQPRDMEVVLSSSQLLDKAVEYSFLRGWLNDGLLLSSGPKWHRRRKIITPAFHFRILEPYVEIFDRQTRVLIRKWQQTLGRSFDLGHDVHLFTLDVICVA
;
A
#
# COMPACT_ATOMS: atom_id res chain seq x y z
N MET A 1 -10.71 62.59 15.44
CA MET A 1 -11.17 61.23 15.85
C MET A 1 -11.80 60.45 14.68
N SER A 2 -11.21 60.50 13.47
CA SER A 2 -11.80 59.87 12.25
C SER A 2 -10.93 58.77 11.62
N LEU A 3 -9.74 58.50 12.18
CA LEU A 3 -8.79 57.51 11.64
C LEU A 3 -9.12 56.06 12.04
N SER A 4 -10.01 55.83 13.00
CA SER A 4 -10.34 54.49 13.51
C SER A 4 -11.25 53.66 12.60
N VAL A 5 -12.28 54.30 12.02
CA VAL A 5 -13.26 53.62 11.14
C VAL A 5 -12.65 53.13 9.81
N PRO A 6 -11.89 53.94 9.04
CA PRO A 6 -11.29 53.46 7.79
C PRO A 6 -10.24 52.37 8.02
N LEU A 7 -9.52 52.41 9.16
CA LEU A 7 -8.59 51.36 9.56
C LEU A 7 -9.32 50.04 9.84
N LEU A 8 -10.44 50.08 10.57
CA LEU A 8 -11.26 48.89 10.85
C LEU A 8 -11.83 48.27 9.57
N ILE A 9 -12.29 49.08 8.63
CA ILE A 9 -12.79 48.61 7.32
C ILE A 9 -11.65 47.97 6.51
N ALA A 10 -10.47 48.60 6.46
CA ALA A 10 -9.31 48.05 5.77
C ALA A 10 -8.88 46.70 6.36
N VAL A 11 -8.83 46.59 7.69
CA VAL A 11 -8.52 45.33 8.39
C VAL A 11 -9.57 44.26 8.09
N ALA A 12 -10.86 44.59 8.11
CA ALA A 12 -11.93 43.65 7.78
C ALA A 12 -11.83 43.15 6.32
N CYS A 13 -11.58 44.04 5.36
CA CYS A 13 -11.37 43.66 3.96
C CYS A 13 -10.16 42.75 3.78
N ILE A 14 -9.05 43.01 4.50
CA ILE A 14 -7.86 42.16 4.48
C ILE A 14 -8.18 40.78 5.08
N VAL A 15 -8.91 40.71 6.20
CA VAL A 15 -9.30 39.44 6.81
C VAL A 15 -10.20 38.62 5.87
N VAL A 16 -11.19 39.24 5.22
CA VAL A 16 -12.05 38.55 4.25
C VAL A 16 -11.26 38.12 3.02
N ALA A 17 -10.35 38.96 2.51
CA ALA A 17 -9.50 38.60 1.38
C ALA A 17 -8.57 37.42 1.72
N LEU A 18 -7.95 37.41 2.91
CA LEU A 18 -7.11 36.32 3.39
C LEU A 18 -7.92 35.04 3.62
N ALA A 19 -9.13 35.14 4.17
CA ALA A 19 -10.04 34.00 4.34
C ALA A 19 -10.55 33.45 2.99
N GLY A 20 -10.78 34.31 2.01
CA GLY A 20 -11.11 33.89 0.65
C GLY A 20 -9.93 33.21 -0.05
N LEU A 21 -8.73 33.78 0.09
CA LEU A 21 -7.49 33.24 -0.48
C LEU A 21 -7.15 31.87 0.12
N SER A 22 -7.39 31.66 1.41
CA SER A 22 -7.17 30.37 2.08
C SER A 22 -8.14 29.27 1.63
N TRP A 23 -9.31 29.65 1.08
CA TRP A 23 -10.28 28.69 0.51
C TRP A 23 -9.94 28.28 -0.93
N LEU A 24 -9.17 29.08 -1.68
CA LEU A 24 -8.73 28.75 -3.04
C LEU A 24 -8.03 27.39 -3.17
N PRO A 25 -7.04 27.02 -2.32
CA PRO A 25 -6.40 25.70 -2.40
C PRO A 25 -7.38 24.56 -2.09
N LEU A 26 -8.32 24.76 -1.16
CA LEU A 26 -9.36 23.77 -0.86
C LEU A 26 -10.31 23.59 -2.05
N LEU A 27 -10.77 24.67 -2.68
CA LEU A 27 -11.60 24.61 -3.88
C LEU A 27 -10.86 23.99 -5.06
N ALA A 28 -9.58 24.34 -5.27
CA ALA A 28 -8.75 23.75 -6.30
C ALA A 28 -8.56 22.24 -6.05
N TRP A 29 -8.34 21.84 -4.80
CA TRP A 29 -8.24 20.43 -4.40
C TRP A 29 -9.55 19.68 -4.62
N LEU A 30 -10.69 20.25 -4.22
CA LEU A 30 -12.02 19.67 -4.45
C LEU A 30 -12.31 19.53 -5.94
N ARG A 31 -12.01 20.55 -6.75
CA ARG A 31 -12.15 20.49 -8.22
C ARG A 31 -11.29 19.40 -8.84
N ARG A 32 -10.03 19.26 -8.42
CA ARG A 32 -9.12 18.21 -8.90
C ARG A 32 -9.64 16.81 -8.53
N ARG A 33 -10.22 16.65 -7.35
CA ARG A 33 -10.75 15.36 -6.89
C ARG A 33 -12.17 15.05 -7.35
N ARG A 34 -12.91 16.04 -7.84
CA ARG A 34 -14.32 15.88 -8.28
C ARG A 34 -14.50 14.68 -9.21
N ARG A 35 -13.68 14.57 -10.25
CA ARG A 35 -13.74 13.45 -11.20
C ARG A 35 -13.53 12.09 -10.51
N THR A 36 -12.57 12.00 -9.59
CA THR A 36 -12.32 10.77 -8.85
C THR A 36 -13.52 10.38 -7.98
N TYR A 37 -14.16 11.36 -7.33
CA TYR A 37 -15.36 11.12 -6.53
C TYR A 37 -16.56 10.71 -7.41
N GLU A 38 -16.72 11.31 -8.59
CA GLU A 38 -17.77 10.94 -9.56
C GLU A 38 -17.59 9.52 -10.10
N LEU A 39 -16.35 9.11 -10.38
CA LEU A 39 -16.04 7.73 -10.78
C LEU A 39 -16.21 6.76 -9.61
N ALA A 40 -15.72 7.13 -8.42
CA ALA A 40 -15.86 6.31 -7.22
C ALA A 40 -17.33 6.13 -6.81
N ALA A 41 -18.20 7.10 -7.06
CA ALA A 41 -19.64 7.00 -6.77
C ALA A 41 -20.33 5.86 -7.55
N GLN A 42 -19.79 5.47 -8.71
CA GLN A 42 -20.33 4.40 -9.56
C GLN A 42 -19.96 3.00 -9.06
N LEU A 43 -18.96 2.90 -8.17
CA LEU A 43 -18.46 1.63 -7.65
C LEU A 43 -19.22 1.24 -6.38
N PRO A 44 -19.54 -0.06 -6.19
CA PRO A 44 -20.15 -0.54 -4.96
C PRO A 44 -19.16 -0.46 -3.79
N GLY A 45 -19.68 -0.45 -2.57
CA GLY A 45 -18.87 -0.48 -1.35
C GLY A 45 -19.65 -0.03 -0.11
N PRO A 46 -19.03 -0.15 1.07
CA PRO A 46 -19.64 0.26 2.33
C PRO A 46 -19.91 1.77 2.39
N ARG A 47 -20.76 2.17 3.35
CA ARG A 47 -21.05 3.57 3.60
C ARG A 47 -19.82 4.23 4.23
N ASP A 48 -19.38 5.33 3.64
CA ASP A 48 -18.20 6.06 4.10
C ASP A 48 -18.58 7.25 4.99
N LEU A 49 -17.73 7.56 5.97
CA LEU A 49 -17.87 8.77 6.77
C LEU A 49 -17.30 10.00 6.03
N PRO A 50 -17.86 11.21 6.23
CA PRO A 50 -17.28 12.44 5.71
C PRO A 50 -15.84 12.60 6.20
N VAL A 51 -14.93 12.97 5.30
CA VAL A 51 -13.48 13.15 5.54
C VAL A 51 -12.72 11.87 5.94
N LEU A 52 -13.20 11.11 6.93
CA LEU A 52 -12.53 9.91 7.46
C LEU A 52 -12.62 8.71 6.49
N GLY A 53 -13.71 8.58 5.75
CA GLY A 53 -13.96 7.41 4.93
C GLY A 53 -14.20 6.15 5.78
N HIS A 54 -13.52 5.06 5.45
CA HIS A 54 -13.67 3.74 6.05
C HIS A 54 -12.62 3.41 7.12
N PHE A 55 -11.75 4.35 7.50
CA PHE A 55 -10.75 4.11 8.56
C PHE A 55 -11.39 3.56 9.85
N HIS A 56 -12.61 3.99 10.16
CA HIS A 56 -13.36 3.53 11.33
C HIS A 56 -13.62 2.01 11.35
N MET A 57 -13.67 1.35 10.19
CA MET A 57 -13.87 -0.10 10.10
C MET A 57 -12.64 -0.91 10.58
N PHE A 58 -11.48 -0.26 10.68
CA PHE A 58 -10.22 -0.89 11.06
C PHE A 58 -9.82 -0.59 12.52
N PHE A 59 -10.59 0.24 13.23
CA PHE A 59 -10.29 0.57 14.62
C PHE A 59 -10.57 -0.61 15.55
N GLY A 60 -9.59 -0.94 16.39
CA GLY A 60 -9.68 -2.08 17.32
C GLY A 60 -9.53 -3.44 16.65
N LEU A 61 -9.25 -3.49 15.34
CA LEU A 61 -8.89 -4.73 14.67
C LEU A 61 -7.41 -5.03 14.85
N GLU A 62 -7.14 -6.28 15.15
CA GLU A 62 -5.82 -6.85 15.11
C GLU A 62 -5.39 -7.11 13.65
N PRO A 63 -4.09 -7.06 13.31
CA PRO A 63 -3.63 -7.17 11.92
C PRO A 63 -4.11 -8.42 11.19
N TRP A 64 -4.27 -9.56 11.89
CA TRP A 64 -4.75 -10.81 11.30
C TRP A 64 -6.26 -10.81 11.00
N GLN A 65 -7.02 -9.88 11.58
CA GLN A 65 -8.46 -9.74 11.33
C GLN A 65 -8.74 -8.91 10.09
N VAL A 66 -7.80 -8.06 9.66
CA VAL A 66 -7.96 -7.19 8.49
C VAL A 66 -8.26 -7.98 7.22
N PRO A 67 -7.52 -9.06 6.87
CA PRO A 67 -7.85 -9.87 5.69
C PRO A 67 -9.24 -10.51 5.77
N GLN A 68 -9.71 -10.87 6.97
CA GLN A 68 -11.03 -11.47 7.17
C GLN A 68 -12.15 -10.47 6.89
N LEU A 69 -12.02 -9.24 7.40
CA LEU A 69 -12.95 -8.16 7.08
C LEU A 69 -12.98 -7.90 5.57
N ILE A 70 -11.82 -7.83 4.93
CA ILE A 70 -11.74 -7.61 3.49
C ILE A 70 -12.41 -8.75 2.70
N ALA A 71 -12.23 -10.00 3.12
CA ALA A 71 -12.90 -11.15 2.51
C ALA A 71 -14.43 -11.09 2.66
N GLN A 72 -14.93 -10.71 3.85
CA GLN A 72 -16.37 -10.53 4.08
C GLN A 72 -16.96 -9.44 3.20
N LEU A 73 -16.25 -8.32 3.02
CA LEU A 73 -16.68 -7.26 2.11
C LEU A 73 -16.63 -7.72 0.65
N ALA A 74 -15.64 -8.52 0.27
CA ALA A 74 -15.58 -9.11 -1.06
C ALA A 74 -16.82 -9.98 -1.34
N GLU A 75 -17.22 -10.84 -0.39
CA GLU A 75 -18.45 -11.64 -0.52
C GLU A 75 -19.70 -10.76 -0.60
N GLN A 76 -19.78 -9.72 0.24
CA GLN A 76 -20.94 -8.83 0.29
C GLN A 76 -21.15 -8.02 -1.01
N TYR A 77 -20.07 -7.64 -1.68
CA TYR A 77 -20.08 -6.76 -2.85
C TYR A 77 -19.73 -7.49 -4.16
N ASP A 78 -19.90 -8.81 -4.20
CA ASP A 78 -19.65 -9.64 -5.38
C ASP A 78 -18.23 -9.45 -5.96
N GLY A 79 -17.24 -9.45 -5.08
CA GLY A 79 -15.81 -9.50 -5.41
C GLY A 79 -15.14 -8.15 -5.65
N THR A 80 -15.79 -7.15 -6.24
CA THR A 80 -15.13 -5.86 -6.53
C THR A 80 -15.82 -4.71 -5.83
N PHE A 81 -15.10 -4.01 -4.95
CA PHE A 81 -15.65 -2.92 -4.15
C PHE A 81 -14.64 -1.81 -3.87
N LYS A 82 -15.15 -0.61 -3.56
CA LYS A 82 -14.32 0.54 -3.20
C LYS A 82 -14.16 0.65 -1.68
N LEU A 83 -12.99 1.09 -1.27
CA LEU A 83 -12.74 1.64 0.06
C LEU A 83 -12.15 3.04 -0.07
N LYS A 84 -12.80 3.98 0.60
CA LYS A 84 -12.28 5.34 0.82
C LYS A 84 -11.45 5.41 2.09
N MET A 85 -10.20 5.86 1.99
CA MET A 85 -9.30 6.12 3.10
C MET A 85 -8.92 7.60 3.10
N GLY A 86 -9.51 8.36 4.02
CA GLY A 86 -9.36 9.82 4.04
C GLY A 86 -9.95 10.43 2.75
N SER A 87 -9.08 10.98 1.92
CA SER A 87 -9.47 11.55 0.63
C SER A 87 -9.24 10.65 -0.57
N ASN A 88 -8.53 9.52 -0.39
CA ASN A 88 -8.16 8.60 -1.45
C ASN A 88 -9.15 7.43 -1.52
N PHE A 89 -9.25 6.81 -2.70
CA PHE A 89 -10.04 5.60 -2.91
C PHE A 89 -9.12 4.47 -3.38
N SER A 90 -9.38 3.28 -2.85
CA SER A 90 -8.76 2.03 -3.24
C SER A 90 -9.84 1.13 -3.80
N LEU A 91 -9.58 0.55 -4.97
CA LEU A 91 -10.44 -0.46 -5.56
C LEU A 91 -9.91 -1.84 -5.14
N MET A 92 -10.70 -2.55 -4.36
CA MET A 92 -10.42 -3.94 -4.00
C MET A 92 -11.05 -4.84 -5.06
N MET A 93 -10.23 -5.65 -5.72
CA MET A 93 -10.64 -6.51 -6.84
C MET A 93 -10.36 -7.97 -6.46
N PHE A 94 -11.41 -8.78 -6.35
CA PHE A 94 -11.31 -10.22 -6.11
C PHE A 94 -11.81 -11.05 -7.30
N GLN A 95 -12.38 -10.41 -8.32
CA GLN A 95 -12.74 -11.09 -9.56
C GLN A 95 -11.51 -11.19 -10.49
N PRO A 96 -11.19 -12.37 -11.04
CA PRO A 96 -10.04 -12.55 -11.95
C PRO A 96 -10.09 -11.63 -13.17
N ARG A 97 -11.29 -11.40 -13.73
CA ARG A 97 -11.51 -10.52 -14.88
C ARG A 97 -11.07 -9.08 -14.60
N ASP A 98 -11.39 -8.56 -13.42
CA ASP A 98 -11.05 -7.19 -13.03
C ASP A 98 -9.55 -7.07 -12.74
N MET A 99 -9.00 -8.06 -12.03
CA MET A 99 -7.57 -8.13 -11.75
C MET A 99 -6.74 -8.20 -13.04
N GLU A 100 -7.18 -8.94 -14.05
CA GLU A 100 -6.48 -9.07 -15.33
C GLU A 100 -6.29 -7.71 -16.02
N VAL A 101 -7.30 -6.84 -16.02
CA VAL A 101 -7.23 -5.51 -16.64
C VAL A 101 -6.10 -4.67 -16.05
N VAL A 102 -5.88 -4.77 -14.73
CA VAL A 102 -4.85 -4.00 -14.04
C VAL A 102 -3.50 -4.71 -14.09
N LEU A 103 -3.45 -6.01 -13.80
CA LEU A 103 -2.20 -6.78 -13.66
C LEU A 103 -1.52 -7.10 -15.00
N SER A 104 -2.26 -7.15 -16.10
CA SER A 104 -1.69 -7.30 -17.45
C SER A 104 -1.16 -5.99 -18.03
N SER A 105 -1.51 -4.85 -17.44
CA SER A 105 -1.10 -3.53 -17.93
C SER A 105 0.38 -3.25 -17.65
N SER A 106 1.10 -2.88 -18.70
CA SER A 106 2.48 -2.36 -18.59
C SER A 106 2.54 -0.88 -18.18
N GLN A 107 1.40 -0.21 -18.06
CA GLN A 107 1.32 1.22 -17.72
C GLN A 107 0.91 1.45 -16.26
N LEU A 108 0.10 0.56 -15.68
CA LEU A 108 -0.40 0.67 -14.30
C LEU A 108 0.62 0.11 -13.29
N LEU A 109 1.83 0.67 -13.28
CA LEU A 109 2.96 0.19 -12.47
C LEU A 109 3.19 0.95 -11.17
N ASP A 110 2.52 2.10 -11.02
CA ASP A 110 2.67 2.98 -9.87
C ASP A 110 2.25 2.28 -8.58
N LYS A 111 3.04 2.50 -7.52
CA LYS A 111 2.78 1.91 -6.21
C LYS A 111 1.80 2.73 -5.41
N ALA A 112 0.96 2.03 -4.67
CA ALA A 112 0.03 2.64 -3.74
C ALA A 112 0.77 3.43 -2.65
N VAL A 113 0.10 4.40 -2.03
CA VAL A 113 0.71 5.35 -1.09
C VAL A 113 1.35 4.63 0.11
N GLU A 114 0.80 3.48 0.48
CA GLU A 114 1.27 2.60 1.54
C GLU A 114 2.73 2.15 1.33
N TYR A 115 3.21 2.08 0.09
CA TYR A 115 4.62 1.78 -0.19
C TYR A 115 5.57 2.91 0.20
N SER A 116 5.08 4.12 0.49
CA SER A 116 5.94 5.23 0.93
C SER A 116 6.65 4.95 2.25
N PHE A 117 6.04 4.15 3.13
CA PHE A 117 6.64 3.77 4.41
C PHE A 117 7.95 2.98 4.23
N LEU A 118 8.09 2.26 3.11
CA LEU A 118 9.28 1.48 2.80
C LEU A 118 10.39 2.32 2.17
N ARG A 119 10.11 3.54 1.70
CA ARG A 119 11.11 4.38 1.00
C ARG A 119 12.28 4.77 1.90
N GLY A 120 12.07 4.95 3.20
CA GLY A 120 13.17 5.27 4.13
C GLY A 120 14.22 4.16 4.23
N TRP A 121 13.81 2.90 4.01
CA TRP A 121 14.70 1.73 4.10
C TRP A 121 15.18 1.25 2.73
N LEU A 122 14.25 0.98 1.81
CA LEU A 122 14.54 0.39 0.51
C LEU A 122 14.85 1.41 -0.59
N ASN A 123 14.72 2.71 -0.26
CA ASN A 123 14.86 3.83 -1.18
C ASN A 123 14.00 3.63 -2.45
N ASP A 124 14.29 4.34 -3.52
CA ASP A 124 13.66 4.09 -4.80
C ASP A 124 14.39 2.91 -5.47
N GLY A 125 14.20 1.68 -4.96
CA GLY A 125 14.75 0.39 -5.44
C GLY A 125 13.79 -0.36 -6.41
N LEU A 126 14.04 -1.65 -6.72
CA LEU A 126 13.20 -2.41 -7.68
C LEU A 126 11.72 -2.44 -7.27
N LEU A 127 11.43 -2.70 -6.00
CA LEU A 127 10.06 -2.79 -5.47
C LEU A 127 9.29 -1.46 -5.57
N LEU A 128 9.99 -0.34 -5.37
CA LEU A 128 9.38 0.99 -5.17
C LEU A 128 9.44 1.89 -6.41
N SER A 129 10.38 1.64 -7.33
CA SER A 129 10.45 2.36 -8.60
C SER A 129 9.29 2.01 -9.53
N SER A 130 8.94 2.95 -10.43
CA SER A 130 7.86 2.80 -11.41
C SER A 130 8.35 3.21 -12.82
N GLY A 131 7.55 2.90 -13.84
CA GLY A 131 7.80 3.30 -15.23
C GLY A 131 9.17 2.84 -15.78
N PRO A 132 9.86 3.66 -16.59
CA PRO A 132 11.13 3.27 -17.25
C PRO A 132 12.22 2.82 -16.27
N LYS A 133 12.27 3.41 -15.06
CA LYS A 133 13.26 3.05 -14.04
C LYS A 133 13.04 1.63 -13.52
N TRP A 134 11.79 1.26 -13.29
CA TRP A 134 11.41 -0.11 -12.92
C TRP A 134 11.76 -1.10 -14.02
N HIS A 135 11.40 -0.80 -15.28
CA HIS A 135 11.69 -1.67 -16.42
C HIS A 135 13.20 -1.94 -16.58
N ARG A 136 14.02 -0.89 -16.51
CA ARG A 136 15.48 -1.03 -16.62
C ARG A 136 16.05 -1.96 -15.54
N ARG A 137 15.62 -1.79 -14.29
CA ARG A 137 16.11 -2.61 -13.17
C ARG A 137 15.61 -4.04 -13.24
N ARG A 138 14.34 -4.24 -13.57
CA ARG A 138 13.80 -5.59 -13.74
C ARG A 138 14.55 -6.33 -14.85
N LYS A 139 14.84 -5.67 -15.97
CA LYS A 139 15.65 -6.23 -17.06
C LYS A 139 17.05 -6.67 -16.60
N ILE A 140 17.69 -5.92 -15.71
CA ILE A 140 19.02 -6.26 -15.17
C ILE A 140 18.95 -7.44 -14.19
N ILE A 141 17.90 -7.48 -13.36
CA ILE A 141 17.80 -8.44 -12.24
C ILE A 141 17.21 -9.79 -12.67
N THR A 142 16.23 -9.81 -13.59
CA THR A 142 15.54 -11.04 -14.01
C THR A 142 16.48 -12.19 -14.44
N PRO A 143 17.60 -11.97 -15.15
CA PRO A 143 18.53 -13.04 -15.50
C PRO A 143 19.12 -13.81 -14.30
N ALA A 144 19.26 -13.17 -13.14
CA ALA A 144 19.74 -13.83 -11.91
C ALA A 144 18.76 -14.87 -11.36
N PHE A 145 17.50 -14.83 -11.79
CA PHE A 145 16.45 -15.77 -11.39
C PHE A 145 16.12 -16.79 -12.50
N HIS A 146 16.99 -16.94 -13.49
CA HIS A 146 16.85 -17.97 -14.52
C HIS A 146 17.22 -19.35 -13.94
N PHE A 147 16.51 -20.42 -14.32
CA PHE A 147 16.67 -21.76 -13.72
C PHE A 147 18.12 -22.25 -13.65
N ARG A 148 18.92 -22.05 -14.71
CA ARG A 148 20.35 -22.41 -14.74
C ARG A 148 21.20 -21.71 -13.66
N ILE A 149 20.81 -20.51 -13.22
CA ILE A 149 21.47 -19.79 -12.13
C ILE A 149 20.98 -20.33 -10.77
N LEU A 150 19.72 -20.76 -10.70
CA LEU A 150 19.10 -21.27 -9.48
C LEU A 150 19.44 -22.74 -9.19
N GLU A 151 19.80 -23.54 -10.19
CA GLU A 151 20.12 -24.96 -10.05
C GLU A 151 21.16 -25.25 -8.95
N PRO A 152 22.31 -24.55 -8.88
CA PRO A 152 23.28 -24.73 -7.80
C PRO A 152 22.73 -24.38 -6.40
N TYR A 153 21.69 -23.55 -6.30
CA TYR A 153 21.12 -23.16 -5.01
C TYR A 153 20.38 -24.29 -4.31
N VAL A 154 20.02 -25.36 -5.03
CA VAL A 154 19.46 -26.57 -4.43
C VAL A 154 20.41 -27.18 -3.39
N GLU A 155 21.72 -27.15 -3.64
CA GLU A 155 22.73 -27.63 -2.68
C GLU A 155 22.77 -26.75 -1.42
N ILE A 156 22.57 -25.43 -1.58
CA ILE A 156 22.48 -24.48 -0.47
C ILE A 156 21.22 -24.78 0.36
N PHE A 157 20.07 -24.98 -0.30
CA PHE A 157 18.82 -25.32 0.37
C PHE A 157 18.95 -26.63 1.15
N ASP A 158 19.52 -27.69 0.58
CA ASP A 158 19.75 -28.97 1.28
C ASP A 158 20.66 -28.77 2.50
N ARG A 159 21.79 -28.08 2.34
CA ARG A 159 22.73 -27.83 3.44
C ARG A 159 22.09 -27.06 4.59
N GLN A 160 21.38 -25.95 4.29
CA GLN A 160 20.72 -25.16 5.34
C GLN A 160 19.54 -25.92 5.96
N THR A 161 18.83 -26.75 5.19
CA THR A 161 17.74 -27.60 5.70
C THR A 161 18.29 -28.61 6.71
N ARG A 162 19.47 -29.20 6.46
CA ARG A 162 20.13 -30.09 7.44
C ARG A 162 20.55 -29.38 8.72
N VAL A 163 20.90 -28.10 8.67
CA VAL A 163 21.17 -27.29 9.87
C VAL A 163 19.87 -27.10 10.66
N LEU A 164 18.78 -26.72 9.99
CA LEU A 164 17.46 -26.54 10.59
C LEU A 164 16.95 -27.83 11.26
N ILE A 165 17.00 -28.96 10.56
CA ILE A 165 16.58 -30.27 11.09
C ILE A 165 17.40 -30.64 12.34
N ARG A 166 18.72 -30.42 12.32
CA ARG A 166 19.57 -30.70 13.50
C ARG A 166 19.18 -29.84 14.70
N LYS A 167 18.82 -28.57 14.51
CA LYS A 167 18.28 -27.72 15.58
C LYS A 167 16.98 -28.28 16.14
N TRP A 168 16.05 -28.70 15.27
CA TRP A 168 14.77 -29.28 15.71
C TRP A 168 14.91 -30.64 16.40
N GLN A 169 15.89 -31.44 16.01
CA GLN A 169 16.20 -32.69 16.71
C GLN A 169 16.63 -32.44 18.17
N GLN A 170 17.27 -31.30 18.46
CA GLN A 170 17.67 -30.91 19.82
C GLN A 170 16.50 -30.35 20.64
N THR A 171 15.39 -29.98 20.01
CA THR A 171 14.18 -29.48 20.68
C THR A 171 13.09 -30.54 20.85
N LEU A 172 13.37 -31.81 20.50
CA LEU A 172 12.43 -32.91 20.69
C LEU A 172 11.92 -32.99 22.14
N GLY A 173 10.60 -33.08 22.30
CA GLY A 173 9.94 -33.09 23.60
C GLY A 173 9.78 -31.71 24.25
N ARG A 174 10.12 -30.61 23.54
CA ARG A 174 9.92 -29.23 23.99
C ARG A 174 9.16 -28.43 22.94
N SER A 175 8.36 -27.46 23.38
CA SER A 175 7.78 -26.46 22.49
C SER A 175 8.87 -25.50 22.01
N PHE A 176 8.82 -25.13 20.73
CA PHE A 176 9.70 -24.11 20.14
C PHE A 176 8.93 -23.26 19.13
N ASP A 177 9.50 -22.11 18.74
CA ASP A 177 8.91 -21.20 17.76
C ASP A 177 9.35 -21.56 16.34
N LEU A 178 8.44 -22.18 15.58
CA LEU A 178 8.67 -22.55 14.18
C LEU A 178 8.89 -21.33 13.28
N GLY A 179 8.16 -20.24 13.51
CA GLY A 179 8.24 -19.05 12.67
C GLY A 179 9.61 -18.39 12.78
N HIS A 180 10.13 -18.28 14.00
CA HIS A 180 11.48 -17.78 14.23
C HIS A 180 12.54 -18.58 13.48
N ASP A 181 12.50 -19.92 13.61
CA ASP A 181 13.49 -20.79 12.98
C ASP A 181 13.41 -20.76 11.45
N VAL A 182 12.21 -20.73 10.87
CA VAL A 182 12.01 -20.65 9.42
C VAL A 182 12.48 -19.30 8.87
N HIS A 183 12.28 -18.20 9.61
CA HIS A 183 12.81 -16.89 9.22
C HIS A 183 14.35 -16.88 9.17
N LEU A 184 15.01 -17.44 10.20
CA LEU A 184 16.47 -17.55 10.23
C LEU A 184 16.99 -18.45 9.10
N PHE A 185 16.35 -19.60 8.88
CA PHE A 185 16.69 -20.47 7.75
C PHE A 185 16.59 -19.74 6.41
N THR A 186 15.49 -19.01 6.18
CA THR A 186 15.29 -18.27 4.92
C THR A 186 16.35 -17.19 4.73
N LEU A 187 16.76 -16.51 5.82
CA LEU A 187 17.84 -15.53 5.79
C LEU A 187 19.19 -16.18 5.48
N ASP A 188 19.51 -17.31 6.12
CA ASP A 188 20.75 -18.07 5.87
C ASP A 188 20.81 -18.56 4.41
N VAL A 189 19.67 -18.94 3.84
CA VAL A 189 19.56 -19.32 2.44
C VAL A 189 19.85 -18.13 1.52
N ILE A 190 19.19 -16.99 1.73
CA ILE A 190 19.32 -15.81 0.84
C ILE A 190 20.71 -15.16 0.95
N CYS A 191 21.34 -15.17 2.12
CA CYS A 191 22.67 -14.58 2.32
C CYS A 191 23.80 -15.43 1.72
N VAL A 192 23.56 -16.71 1.44
CA VAL A 192 24.57 -17.65 0.93
C VAL A 192 24.38 -17.95 -0.56
N ALA A 193 23.14 -17.84 -1.06
CA ALA A 193 22.82 -17.94 -2.49
C ALA A 193 23.35 -16.73 -3.29
#